data_AF-A0A379K121-F1
#
_entry.id   AF-A0A379K121-F1
#
_cell.length_a   1.000
_cell.length_b   1.000
_cell.length_c   1.000
_cell.angle_alpha   90.00
_cell.angle_beta   90.00
_cell.angle_gamma   90.00
#
_symmetry.space_group_name_H-M   'P 1'
#
loop_
_entity.id
_entity.type
_entity.pdbx_description
1 polymer ?
#
loop_
_entity_poly.entity_id
_entity_poly.type
_entity_poly.pdbx_seq_one_letter_code
_entity_poly.pdbx_strand_id
1 'polypeptide(L)'
;MSDTLSEIQSLAERMRDHQIATLEAQLAELRNSPGNALAGPLILTMTICNLVVPVSAAFVVPSHIVAPGGENPSGWHLALFSPWPPTEAVLLDLRNALFDDAPSSVRDRVELFFYDNSAMLAKCKSAGIQLHLHGATK
;
A
#
# COMPACT_ATOMS: atom_id res chain seq x y z
N MET A 1 -28.60 5.10 39.67
CA MET A 1 -27.19 4.86 39.27
C MET A 1 -26.97 3.44 38.75
N SER A 2 -27.57 2.40 39.37
CA SER A 2 -27.53 1.02 38.86
C SER A 2 -28.11 0.89 37.44
N ASP A 3 -29.25 1.52 37.18
CA ASP A 3 -29.95 1.43 35.89
C ASP A 3 -29.20 2.11 34.74
N THR A 4 -28.51 3.21 35.02
CA THR A 4 -27.67 3.91 34.03
C THR A 4 -26.45 3.07 33.65
N LEU A 5 -25.87 2.33 34.61
CA LEU A 5 -24.71 1.48 34.35
C LEU A 5 -25.09 0.27 33.47
N SER A 6 -26.25 -0.33 33.72
CA SER A 6 -26.74 -1.45 32.90
C SER A 6 -27.14 -1.00 31.49
N GLU A 7 -27.72 0.19 31.34
CA GLU A 7 -27.99 0.78 30.01
C GLU A 7 -26.71 1.03 29.21
N ILE A 8 -25.66 1.56 29.84
CA ILE A 8 -24.36 1.78 29.20
C ILE A 8 -23.75 0.45 28.73
N GLN A 9 -23.80 -0.59 29.57
CA GLN A 9 -23.28 -1.91 29.23
C GLN A 9 -24.06 -2.54 28.07
N SER A 10 -25.39 -2.50 28.12
CA SER A 10 -26.24 -3.02 27.06
C SER A 10 -26.00 -2.30 25.73
N LEU A 11 -25.85 -0.97 25.76
CA LEU A 11 -25.52 -0.20 24.56
C LEU A 11 -24.13 -0.58 24.02
N ALA A 12 -23.13 -0.70 24.88
CA ALA A 12 -21.78 -1.07 24.48
C ALA A 12 -21.72 -2.46 23.83
N GLU A 13 -22.47 -3.43 24.36
CA GLU A 13 -22.62 -4.75 23.76
C GLU A 13 -23.28 -4.67 22.38
N ARG A 14 -24.41 -3.96 22.26
CA ARG A 14 -25.10 -3.79 20.97
C ARG A 14 -24.25 -3.07 19.92
N MET A 15 -23.48 -2.07 20.33
CA MET A 15 -22.55 -1.37 19.45
C MET A 15 -21.44 -2.31 18.96
N ARG A 16 -20.88 -3.13 19.85
CA ARG A 16 -19.88 -4.14 19.50
C ARG A 16 -20.43 -5.17 18.52
N ASP A 17 -21.60 -5.72 18.81
CA ASP A 17 -22.26 -6.73 17.97
C ASP A 17 -22.59 -6.16 16.58
N HIS A 18 -23.06 -4.92 16.52
CA HIS A 18 -23.29 -4.23 15.26
C HIS A 18 -22.00 -4.02 14.45
N GLN A 19 -20.90 -3.67 15.13
CA GLN A 19 -19.60 -3.50 14.48
C GLN A 19 -19.05 -4.84 13.96
N ILE A 20 -19.21 -5.93 14.71
CA ILE A 20 -18.83 -7.28 14.28
C ILE A 20 -19.63 -7.66 13.03
N ALA A 21 -20.95 -7.54 13.05
CA ALA A 21 -21.81 -7.89 11.92
C ALA A 21 -21.45 -7.08 10.65
N THR A 22 -21.10 -5.81 10.82
CA THR A 22 -20.65 -4.95 9.71
C THR A 22 -19.32 -5.44 9.12
N LEU A 23 -18.33 -5.79 9.96
CA LEU A 23 -17.04 -6.30 9.51
C LEU A 23 -17.16 -7.67 8.83
N GLU A 24 -18.04 -8.54 9.34
CA GLU A 24 -18.31 -9.85 8.72
C GLU A 24 -18.94 -9.69 7.33
N ALA A 25 -19.86 -8.74 7.16
CA ALA A 25 -20.45 -8.42 5.86
C ALA A 25 -19.38 -7.90 4.87
N GLN A 26 -18.52 -6.99 5.32
CA GLN A 26 -17.40 -6.49 4.50
C GLN A 26 -16.43 -7.61 4.11
N LEU A 27 -16.13 -8.54 5.03
CA LEU A 27 -15.28 -9.70 4.74
C LEU A 27 -15.92 -10.63 3.72
N ALA A 28 -17.24 -10.86 3.83
CA ALA A 28 -17.98 -11.67 2.87
C ALA A 28 -17.98 -11.03 1.47
N GLU A 29 -18.15 -9.71 1.40
CA GLU A 29 -18.05 -8.96 0.14
C GLU A 29 -16.64 -9.09 -0.48
N LEU A 30 -15.59 -8.88 0.32
CA LEU A 30 -14.20 -9.02 -0.14
C LEU A 30 -13.88 -10.43 -0.63
N ARG A 31 -14.40 -11.48 0.02
CA ARG A 31 -14.24 -12.88 -0.41
C ARG A 31 -14.88 -13.16 -1.77
N ASN A 32 -15.94 -12.43 -2.11
CA ASN A 32 -16.65 -12.57 -3.37
C ASN A 32 -16.18 -11.58 -4.44
N SER A 33 -15.28 -10.67 -4.10
CA SER A 33 -14.71 -9.71 -5.05
C SER A 33 -13.80 -10.41 -6.06
N PRO A 34 -13.81 -10.00 -7.35
CA PRO A 34 -12.89 -10.51 -8.37
C PRO A 34 -11.41 -10.12 -8.11
N GLY A 35 -11.15 -9.25 -7.12
CA GLY A 35 -9.81 -8.82 -6.72
C GLY A 35 -9.75 -7.32 -6.45
N ASN A 36 -8.52 -6.80 -6.31
CA ASN A 36 -8.31 -5.36 -6.12
C ASN A 36 -8.08 -4.66 -7.47
N ALA A 37 -8.91 -3.67 -7.79
CA ALA A 37 -8.82 -2.91 -9.04
C ALA A 37 -7.48 -2.17 -9.22
N LEU A 38 -6.72 -1.95 -8.15
CA LEU A 38 -5.39 -1.32 -8.21
C LEU A 38 -4.28 -2.27 -8.64
N ALA A 39 -4.51 -3.59 -8.68
CA ALA A 39 -3.45 -4.55 -9.01
C ALA A 39 -2.83 -4.30 -10.39
N GLY A 40 -3.67 -4.14 -11.43
CA GLY A 40 -3.22 -3.82 -12.79
C GLY A 40 -2.44 -2.50 -12.86
N PRO A 41 -3.02 -1.38 -12.39
CA PRO A 41 -2.31 -0.11 -12.28
C PRO A 41 -0.97 -0.19 -11.55
N LEU A 42 -0.89 -0.86 -10.40
CA LEU A 42 0.35 -0.99 -9.62
C LEU A 42 1.43 -1.77 -10.37
N ILE A 43 1.07 -2.85 -11.09
CA ILE A 43 2.02 -3.61 -11.91
C ILE A 43 2.55 -2.74 -13.07
N LEU A 44 1.67 -2.00 -13.74
CA LEU A 44 2.07 -1.10 -14.83
C LEU A 44 3.01 0.00 -14.30
N THR A 45 2.65 0.62 -13.18
CA THR A 45 3.48 1.63 -12.52
C THR A 45 4.85 1.08 -12.14
N MET A 46 4.93 -0.12 -11.54
CA MET A 46 6.21 -0.77 -11.24
C MET A 46 7.05 -0.98 -12.49
N THR A 47 6.42 -1.38 -13.61
CA THR A 47 7.11 -1.57 -14.89
C THR A 47 7.69 -0.25 -15.39
N ILE A 48 6.93 0.84 -15.35
CA ILE A 48 7.39 2.20 -15.72
C ILE A 48 8.57 2.62 -14.84
N CYS A 49 8.45 2.48 -13.51
CA CYS A 49 9.53 2.84 -12.59
C CYS A 49 10.82 2.08 -12.88
N ASN A 50 10.72 0.78 -13.20
CA ASN A 50 11.88 -0.06 -13.48
C ASN A 50 12.60 0.31 -14.80
N LEU A 51 11.97 1.09 -15.69
CA LEU A 51 12.64 1.66 -16.87
C LEU A 51 13.51 2.88 -16.54
N VAL A 52 13.21 3.56 -15.43
CA VAL A 52 13.87 4.80 -15.03
C VAL A 52 14.94 4.56 -13.97
N VAL A 53 14.65 3.69 -13.00
CA VAL A 53 15.56 3.38 -11.89
C VAL A 53 15.72 1.87 -11.74
N PRO A 54 16.95 1.36 -11.53
CA PRO A 54 17.15 -0.04 -11.18
C PRO A 54 16.41 -0.38 -9.87
N VAL A 55 15.57 -1.42 -9.91
CA VAL A 55 14.86 -1.92 -8.73
C VAL A 55 15.43 -3.27 -8.32
N SER A 56 15.83 -3.40 -7.06
CA SER A 56 16.29 -4.66 -6.45
C SER A 56 15.15 -5.41 -5.75
N ALA A 57 14.17 -4.70 -5.22
CA ALA A 57 12.95 -5.29 -4.67
C ALA A 57 11.76 -4.34 -4.80
N ALA A 58 10.57 -4.90 -5.00
CA ALA A 58 9.33 -4.14 -5.09
C ALA A 58 8.24 -4.83 -4.25
N PHE A 59 7.44 -4.02 -3.55
CA PHE A 59 6.35 -4.48 -2.71
C PHE A 59 5.13 -3.60 -2.92
N VAL A 60 3.96 -4.22 -2.93
CA VAL A 60 2.69 -3.53 -2.74
C VAL A 60 2.34 -3.62 -1.26
N VAL A 61 2.26 -2.47 -0.58
CA VAL A 61 2.05 -2.38 0.87
C VAL A 61 0.82 -1.55 1.19
N PRO A 62 0.12 -1.81 2.30
CA PRO A 62 -0.89 -0.90 2.81
C PRO A 62 -0.30 0.49 3.07
N SER A 63 -1.04 1.57 2.79
CA SER A 63 -0.54 2.95 2.88
C SER A 63 0.09 3.31 4.23
N HIS A 64 -0.49 2.81 5.33
CA HIS A 64 -0.01 3.12 6.68
C HIS A 64 1.39 2.57 6.99
N ILE A 65 1.93 1.65 6.17
CA ILE A 65 3.27 1.09 6.34
C ILE A 65 4.36 2.10 5.92
N VAL A 66 4.12 2.86 4.84
CA VAL A 66 5.10 3.76 4.23
C VAL A 66 4.78 5.24 4.44
N ALA A 67 3.50 5.60 4.52
CA ALA A 67 3.03 6.96 4.75
C ALA A 67 2.16 7.05 6.03
N PRO A 68 2.75 6.88 7.22
CA PRO A 68 2.03 6.97 8.48
C PRO A 68 1.51 8.40 8.68
N GLY A 69 0.21 8.62 8.47
CA GLY A 69 -0.46 9.92 8.58
C GLY A 69 -1.24 10.36 7.34
N GLY A 70 -1.20 9.60 6.24
CA GLY A 70 -2.01 9.90 5.06
C GLY A 70 -3.51 9.80 5.33
N GLU A 71 -4.30 10.69 4.71
CA GLU A 71 -5.76 10.82 4.89
C GLU A 71 -6.55 9.55 4.51
N ASN A 72 -5.92 8.55 3.89
CA ASN A 72 -6.56 7.30 3.52
C ASN A 72 -5.75 6.06 3.93
N PRO A 73 -5.93 5.57 5.18
CA PRO A 73 -5.22 4.40 5.69
C PRO A 73 -5.59 3.08 4.98
N SER A 74 -6.65 3.09 4.16
CA SER A 74 -7.17 1.93 3.42
C SER A 74 -6.56 1.72 2.03
N GLY A 75 -5.64 2.58 1.61
CA GLY A 75 -5.00 2.49 0.29
C GLY A 75 -3.83 1.50 0.21
N TRP A 76 -3.35 1.30 -1.01
CA TRP A 76 -2.13 0.55 -1.32
C TRP A 76 -1.08 1.47 -1.93
N HIS A 77 0.18 1.24 -1.61
CA HIS A 77 1.34 1.94 -2.17
C HIS A 77 2.32 0.94 -2.78
N LEU A 78 3.06 1.41 -3.78
CA LEU A 78 4.18 0.70 -4.37
C LEU A 78 5.47 1.16 -3.69
N ALA A 79 6.09 0.29 -2.90
CA ALA A 79 7.39 0.52 -2.30
C ALA A 79 8.48 -0.14 -3.16
N LEU A 80 9.37 0.67 -3.70
CA LEU A 80 10.49 0.25 -4.54
C LEU A 80 11.80 0.42 -3.78
N PHE A 81 12.70 -0.54 -3.93
CA PHE A 81 14.02 -0.50 -3.33
C PHE A 81 15.07 -0.57 -4.41
N SER A 82 15.84 0.50 -4.54
CA SER A 82 16.92 0.62 -5.52
C SER A 82 18.27 0.19 -4.91
N PRO A 83 19.18 -0.40 -5.71
CA PRO A 83 20.48 -0.86 -5.23
C PRO A 83 21.44 0.27 -4.85
N TRP A 84 21.09 1.52 -5.17
CA TRP A 84 21.88 2.72 -4.90
C TRP A 84 20.99 3.78 -4.26
N PRO A 85 21.53 4.69 -3.44
CA PRO A 85 20.75 5.81 -2.94
C PRO A 85 20.17 6.64 -4.09
N PRO A 86 18.85 6.94 -4.10
CA PRO A 86 18.26 7.75 -5.15
C PRO A 86 18.87 9.15 -5.17
N THR A 87 19.28 9.62 -6.35
CA THR A 87 19.73 11.00 -6.55
C THR A 87 18.54 11.90 -6.89
N GLU A 88 18.66 13.20 -6.69
CA GLU A 88 17.60 14.16 -7.04
C GLU A 88 17.22 14.09 -8.53
N ALA A 89 18.18 13.87 -9.41
CA ALA A 89 17.93 13.70 -10.85
C ALA A 89 17.07 12.46 -11.11
N VAL A 90 17.40 11.31 -10.50
CA VAL A 90 16.62 10.07 -10.64
C VAL A 90 15.20 10.25 -10.07
N LEU A 91 15.06 10.95 -8.95
CA LEU A 91 13.74 11.24 -8.37
C LEU A 91 12.90 12.14 -9.28
N LEU A 92 13.53 13.12 -9.93
CA LEU A 92 12.87 13.99 -10.90
C LEU A 92 12.44 13.22 -12.16
N ASP A 93 13.32 12.41 -12.72
CA ASP A 93 13.04 11.58 -13.90
C ASP A 93 11.91 10.59 -13.62
N LEU A 94 11.95 9.95 -12.45
CA LEU A 94 10.90 9.03 -12.00
C LEU A 94 9.56 9.74 -11.88
N ARG A 95 9.53 10.93 -11.26
CA ARG A 95 8.31 11.72 -11.13
C ARG A 95 7.74 12.11 -12.48
N ASN A 96 8.58 12.50 -13.44
CA ASN A 96 8.13 12.86 -14.78
C ASN A 96 7.54 11.64 -15.51
N ALA A 97 8.24 10.50 -15.51
CA ALA A 97 7.74 9.26 -16.11
C ALA A 97 6.41 8.80 -15.47
N LEU A 98 6.28 8.91 -14.16
CA LEU A 98 5.02 8.60 -13.46
C LEU A 98 3.90 9.56 -13.85
N PHE A 99 4.20 10.85 -14.02
CA PHE A 99 3.20 11.84 -14.40
C PHE A 99 2.70 11.62 -15.84
N ASP A 100 3.61 11.26 -16.74
CA ASP A 100 3.33 11.11 -18.17
C ASP A 100 2.64 9.77 -18.47
N ASP A 101 3.10 8.67 -17.88
CA ASP A 101 2.72 7.31 -18.29
C ASP A 101 1.93 6.50 -17.25
N ALA A 102 2.01 6.84 -15.95
CA ALA A 102 1.37 6.03 -14.92
C ALA A 102 -0.13 6.36 -14.72
N PRO A 103 -0.96 5.36 -14.36
CA PRO A 103 -2.37 5.62 -14.07
C PRO A 103 -2.55 6.59 -12.89
N SER A 104 -3.45 7.56 -13.05
CA SER A 104 -3.73 8.61 -12.05
C SER A 104 -4.19 8.06 -10.69
N SER A 105 -4.73 6.84 -10.65
CA SER A 105 -5.15 6.18 -9.41
C SER A 105 -4.00 5.80 -8.48
N VAL A 106 -2.78 5.63 -9.02
CA VAL A 106 -1.62 5.10 -8.29
C VAL A 106 -0.32 5.89 -8.49
N ARG A 107 -0.26 6.83 -9.43
CA ARG A 107 0.97 7.59 -9.74
C ARG A 107 1.59 8.29 -8.52
N ASP A 108 0.74 8.81 -7.63
CA ASP A 108 1.15 9.53 -6.42
C ASP A 108 1.34 8.60 -5.21
N ARG A 109 1.36 7.28 -5.44
CA ARG A 109 1.44 6.23 -4.41
C ARG A 109 2.69 5.37 -4.55
N VAL A 110 3.76 5.95 -5.08
CA VAL A 110 5.04 5.28 -5.32
C VAL A 110 6.08 5.86 -4.40
N GLU A 111 6.74 4.99 -3.64
CA GLU A 111 7.81 5.36 -2.72
C GLU A 111 9.10 4.65 -3.16
N LEU A 112 10.18 5.42 -3.34
CA LEU A 112 11.49 4.90 -3.70
C LEU A 112 12.44 4.98 -2.50
N PHE A 113 12.93 3.83 -2.07
CA PHE A 113 13.89 3.68 -1.00
C PHE A 113 15.23 3.16 -1.52
N PHE A 114 16.28 3.39 -0.74
CA PHE A 114 17.55 2.69 -0.90
C PHE A 114 17.44 1.28 -0.30
N TYR A 115 18.02 0.28 -0.96
CA TYR A 115 17.94 -1.14 -0.54
C TYR A 115 18.52 -1.40 0.85
N ASP A 116 19.53 -0.64 1.28
CA ASP A 116 20.10 -0.76 2.63
C ASP A 116 19.23 -0.13 3.72
N ASN A 117 18.08 0.46 3.39
CA ASN A 117 17.06 0.83 4.37
C ASN A 117 16.38 -0.45 4.94
N SER A 118 17.15 -1.19 5.73
CA SER A 118 16.80 -2.51 6.27
C SER A 118 15.54 -2.49 7.12
N ALA A 119 15.30 -1.39 7.87
CA ALA A 119 14.09 -1.22 8.66
C ALA A 119 12.84 -1.13 7.78
N MET A 120 12.86 -0.32 6.72
CA MET A 120 11.72 -0.21 5.81
C MET A 120 11.54 -1.47 4.97
N LEU A 121 12.64 -2.07 4.51
CA LEU A 121 12.61 -3.33 3.77
C LEU A 121 12.01 -4.46 4.61
N ALA A 122 12.36 -4.56 5.89
CA ALA A 122 11.77 -5.53 6.81
C ALA A 122 10.26 -5.32 6.99
N LYS A 123 9.81 -4.07 7.16
CA LYS A 123 8.37 -3.74 7.24
C LYS A 123 7.62 -4.11 5.96
N CYS A 124 8.18 -3.81 4.80
CA CYS A 124 7.57 -4.15 3.51
C CYS A 124 7.52 -5.67 3.30
N LYS A 125 8.54 -6.41 3.75
CA LYS A 125 8.54 -7.87 3.72
C LYS A 125 7.50 -8.49 4.65
N SER A 126 7.24 -7.89 5.81
CA SER A 126 6.30 -8.45 6.79
C SER A 126 4.84 -8.12 6.47
N ALA A 127 4.57 -6.94 5.91
CA ALA A 127 3.21 -6.43 5.70
C ALA A 127 2.81 -6.29 4.21
N GLY A 128 3.76 -6.45 3.29
CA GLY A 128 3.56 -6.25 1.86
C GLY A 128 3.44 -7.52 1.06
N ILE A 129 3.01 -7.34 -0.19
CA ILE A 129 2.98 -8.36 -1.24
C ILE A 129 4.19 -8.11 -2.13
N GLN A 130 5.14 -9.04 -2.16
CA GLN A 130 6.30 -8.93 -3.03
C GLN A 130 5.87 -9.04 -4.51
N LEU A 131 6.34 -8.10 -5.32
CA LEU A 131 6.16 -8.14 -6.77
C LEU A 131 7.36 -8.82 -7.43
N HIS A 132 7.08 -9.61 -8.46
CA HIS A 132 8.12 -10.13 -9.34
C HIS A 132 8.58 -9.02 -10.29
N LEU A 133 9.89 -8.74 -10.29
CA LEU A 133 10.51 -7.79 -11.21
C LEU A 133 10.64 -8.47 -12.57
N HIS A 134 9.94 -7.95 -13.57
CA HIS A 134 10.03 -8.44 -14.94
C HIS A 134 11.00 -7.54 -15.71
N GLY A 135 11.90 -8.14 -16.49
CA GLY A 135 12.80 -7.38 -17.36
C GLY A 135 14.02 -6.76 -16.67
N ALA A 136 14.48 -7.31 -15.54
CA ALA A 136 15.83 -7.02 -15.05
C ALA A 136 16.84 -7.49 -16.12
N THR A 137 17.24 -6.57 -17.00
CA THR A 137 18.36 -6.79 -17.91
C THR A 137 19.57 -7.11 -17.05
N LYS A 138 20.10 -8.32 -17.22
CA LYS A 138 21.42 -8.72 -16.73
C LYS A 138 22.49 -7.78 -17.25
#